data_AF-A0A4Y9A7E8-F1
#
_entry.id   AF-A0A4Y9A7E8-F1
#
_cell.length_a   1.000
_cell.length_b   1.000
_cell.length_c   1.000
_cell.angle_alpha   90.00
_cell.angle_beta   90.00
_cell.angle_gamma   90.00
#
_symmetry.space_group_name_H-M   'P 1'
#
loop_
_entity.id
_entity.type
_entity.pdbx_description
1 polymer ?
#
loop_
_entity_poly.entity_id
_entity_poly.type
_entity_poly.pdbx_seq_one_letter_code
_entity_poly.pdbx_strand_id
1 'polypeptide(L)'
;MSIYILVFGLLFTIGAPLTTLIHEIGHALGLICSTKDGVARIYIGDFSDSNKESFKIGRIHFHIVWGIGGICKLENANDMTTLQGVITTIGGPLISALFTLILFFFLHDPINNYYFITGMFWMNFFQFLLTIIPMVYPNWWRPYGGYPSDGYAVLKILKK
;
A
#
# COMPACT_ATOMS: atom_id res chain seq x y z
N MET A 1 -12.37 -25.09 -14.84
CA MET A 1 -11.10 -25.28 -14.09
C MET A 1 -10.01 -24.31 -14.56
N SER A 2 -9.69 -24.27 -15.86
CA SER A 2 -8.53 -23.52 -16.39
C SER A 2 -8.61 -21.99 -16.23
N ILE A 3 -9.79 -21.39 -16.41
CA ILE A 3 -9.95 -19.93 -16.27
C ILE A 3 -9.76 -19.44 -14.82
N TYR A 4 -10.21 -20.21 -13.83
CA TYR A 4 -10.05 -19.85 -12.42
C TYR A 4 -8.58 -19.91 -12.00
N ILE A 5 -7.84 -20.91 -12.47
CA ILE A 5 -6.40 -21.03 -12.22
C ILE A 5 -5.66 -19.86 -12.87
N LEU A 6 -6.02 -19.50 -14.11
CA LEU A 6 -5.45 -18.34 -14.80
C LEU A 6 -5.71 -17.04 -14.01
N VAL A 7 -6.96 -16.79 -13.62
CA VAL A 7 -7.34 -15.59 -12.86
C VAL A 7 -6.63 -15.56 -11.52
N PHE A 8 -6.58 -16.67 -10.80
CA PHE A 8 -5.85 -16.78 -9.55
C PHE A 8 -4.36 -16.46 -9.76
N GLY A 9 -3.72 -17.04 -10.78
CA GLY A 9 -2.35 -16.73 -11.15
C GLY A 9 -2.12 -15.25 -11.45
N LEU A 10 -3.02 -14.61 -12.21
CA LEU A 10 -2.97 -13.17 -12.50
C LEU A 10 -3.17 -12.32 -11.25
N LEU A 11 -4.06 -12.71 -10.34
CA LEU A 11 -4.28 -11.99 -9.08
C LEU A 11 -3.02 -11.99 -8.21
N PHE A 12 -2.34 -13.12 -8.07
CA PHE A 12 -1.13 -13.18 -7.24
C PHE A 12 0.09 -12.56 -7.91
N THR A 13 0.22 -12.67 -9.23
CA THR A 13 1.37 -12.14 -9.96
C THR A 13 1.24 -10.66 -10.27
N ILE A 14 0.05 -10.18 -10.67
CA ILE A 14 -0.18 -8.78 -11.07
C ILE A 14 -1.01 -8.05 -10.03
N GLY A 15 -2.09 -8.67 -9.56
CA GLY A 15 -3.04 -8.02 -8.65
C GLY A 15 -2.46 -7.67 -7.29
N ALA A 16 -1.66 -8.57 -6.69
CA ALA A 16 -1.08 -8.39 -5.36
C ALA A 16 0.00 -7.29 -5.35
N PRO A 17 0.97 -7.29 -6.28
CA PRO A 17 1.93 -6.19 -6.38
C PRO A 17 1.26 -4.86 -6.70
N LEU A 18 0.22 -4.85 -7.53
CA LEU A 18 -0.50 -3.62 -7.88
C LEU A 18 -1.25 -3.03 -6.68
N THR A 19 -1.99 -3.86 -5.95
CA THR A 19 -2.71 -3.48 -4.71
C THR A 19 -1.75 -2.91 -3.68
N THR A 20 -0.58 -3.54 -3.53
CA THR A 20 0.50 -3.07 -2.64
C THR A 20 1.09 -1.74 -3.11
N LEU A 21 1.43 -1.62 -4.39
CA LEU A 21 1.96 -0.38 -4.97
C LEU A 21 0.99 0.79 -4.78
N ILE A 22 -0.31 0.58 -5.05
CA ILE A 22 -1.36 1.59 -4.88
C ILE A 22 -1.41 2.08 -3.43
N HIS A 23 -1.29 1.18 -2.45
CA HIS A 23 -1.25 1.53 -1.04
C HIS A 23 0.01 2.31 -0.66
N GLU A 24 1.20 1.89 -1.08
CA GLU A 24 2.43 2.62 -0.79
C GLU A 24 2.44 4.02 -1.44
N ILE A 25 1.84 4.14 -2.63
CA ILE A 25 1.58 5.44 -3.26
C ILE A 25 0.68 6.30 -2.38
N GLY A 26 -0.32 5.73 -1.70
CA GLY A 26 -1.15 6.45 -0.75
C GLY A 26 -0.35 7.10 0.38
N HIS A 27 0.62 6.39 0.96
CA HIS A 27 1.52 7.00 1.95
C HIS A 27 2.36 8.12 1.35
N ALA A 28 2.93 7.89 0.16
CA ALA A 28 3.73 8.90 -0.52
C ALA A 28 2.90 10.17 -0.84
N LEU A 29 1.68 10.02 -1.33
CA LEU A 29 0.76 11.13 -1.57
C LEU A 29 0.43 11.87 -0.26
N GLY A 30 0.20 11.14 0.83
CA GLY A 30 0.01 11.73 2.16
C GLY A 30 1.19 12.62 2.57
N LEU A 31 2.44 12.18 2.32
CA LEU A 31 3.63 13.00 2.54
C LEU A 31 3.61 14.24 1.63
N ILE A 32 3.49 14.04 0.31
CA ILE A 32 3.64 15.13 -0.68
C ILE A 32 2.57 16.21 -0.47
N CYS A 33 1.34 15.83 -0.14
CA CYS A 33 0.23 16.78 0.06
C CYS A 33 0.30 17.52 1.40
N SER A 34 0.98 16.96 2.42
CA SER A 34 1.00 17.55 3.76
C SER A 34 2.31 18.25 4.12
N THR A 35 3.39 18.01 3.37
CA THR A 35 4.73 18.53 3.67
C THR A 35 5.32 19.30 2.48
N LYS A 36 6.14 20.32 2.77
CA LYS A 36 6.89 21.05 1.73
C LYS A 36 8.16 20.30 1.31
N ASP A 37 8.78 19.60 2.26
CA ASP A 37 10.05 18.89 2.12
C ASP A 37 9.91 17.41 2.49
N GLY A 38 10.97 16.64 2.24
CA GLY A 38 11.01 15.19 2.51
C GLY A 38 10.75 14.35 1.26
N VAL A 39 11.26 13.13 1.23
CA VAL A 39 11.19 12.22 0.07
C VAL A 39 10.52 10.93 0.49
N ALA A 40 9.56 10.46 -0.31
CA ALA A 40 8.94 9.15 -0.12
C ALA A 40 9.64 8.13 -1.02
N ARG A 41 10.25 7.10 -0.45
CA ARG A 41 10.82 5.97 -1.17
C ARG A 41 9.89 4.77 -1.07
N ILE A 42 9.30 4.39 -2.19
CA ILE A 42 8.44 3.22 -2.30
C ILE A 42 9.29 2.04 -2.73
N TYR A 43 9.37 1.03 -1.88
CA TYR A 43 10.02 -0.24 -2.17
C TYR A 43 8.97 -1.31 -2.41
N ILE A 44 9.10 -2.07 -3.50
CA ILE A 44 8.28 -3.26 -3.78
C ILE A 44 9.21 -4.45 -3.98
N GLY A 45 8.84 -5.59 -3.40
CA GLY A 45 9.55 -6.87 -3.50
C GLY A 45 10.85 -6.96 -2.67
N ASP A 46 11.73 -5.98 -2.78
CA ASP A 46 12.96 -5.86 -2.00
C ASP A 46 13.01 -4.53 -1.24
N PHE A 47 13.02 -4.60 0.09
CA PHE A 47 12.97 -3.44 1.00
C PHE A 47 14.36 -2.96 1.44
N SER A 48 15.43 -3.57 0.90
CA SER A 48 16.79 -3.19 1.19
C SER A 48 17.15 -1.84 0.57
N ASP A 49 18.01 -1.07 1.24
CA ASP A 49 18.51 0.19 0.68
C ASP A 49 19.46 -0.04 -0.51
N SER A 50 19.89 -1.29 -0.74
CA SER A 50 20.61 -1.70 -1.94
C SER A 50 19.73 -1.84 -3.18
N ASN A 51 18.41 -1.90 -3.03
CA ASN A 51 17.48 -1.91 -4.15
C ASN A 51 17.60 -0.56 -4.90
N LYS A 52 18.02 -0.63 -6.17
CA LYS A 52 18.29 0.56 -6.98
C LYS A 52 16.99 1.27 -7.34
N GLU A 53 17.03 2.60 -7.37
CA GLU A 53 15.93 3.41 -7.85
C GLU A 53 15.61 3.03 -9.29
N SER A 54 14.38 2.57 -9.53
CA SER A 54 13.88 2.22 -10.85
C SER A 54 13.51 3.49 -11.62
N PHE A 55 12.76 4.39 -10.98
CA PHE A 55 12.40 5.71 -11.50
C PHE A 55 11.93 6.61 -10.36
N LYS A 56 11.75 7.91 -10.65
CA LYS A 56 11.18 8.87 -9.69
C LYS A 56 10.21 9.81 -10.35
N ILE A 57 9.23 10.28 -9.58
CA ILE A 57 8.26 11.30 -9.96
C ILE A 57 8.27 12.36 -8.87
N GLY A 58 8.89 13.50 -9.16
CA GLY A 58 9.07 14.57 -8.18
C GLY A 58 9.81 14.07 -6.92
N ARG A 59 9.12 14.11 -5.78
CA ARG A 59 9.62 13.68 -4.46
C ARG A 59 9.26 12.24 -4.10
N ILE A 60 8.73 11.46 -5.05
CA ILE A 60 8.39 10.05 -4.89
C ILE A 60 9.37 9.21 -5.70
N HIS A 61 10.15 8.38 -5.02
CA HIS A 61 11.20 7.55 -5.60
C HIS A 61 10.75 6.09 -5.56
N PHE A 62 10.77 5.41 -6.70
CA PHE A 62 10.28 4.04 -6.83
C PHE A 62 11.45 3.07 -6.96
N HIS A 63 11.46 2.05 -6.11
CA HIS A 63 12.46 0.98 -6.04
C HIS A 63 11.73 -0.35 -6.21
N ILE A 64 11.48 -0.75 -7.45
CA ILE A 64 10.58 -1.86 -7.77
C ILE A 64 11.38 -3.08 -8.22
N VAL A 65 11.30 -4.13 -7.40
CA VAL A 65 11.63 -5.50 -7.78
C VAL A 65 10.33 -6.30 -7.76
N TRP A 66 10.17 -7.25 -8.66
CA TRP A 66 8.94 -8.04 -8.73
C TRP A 66 8.69 -8.79 -7.42
N GLY A 67 7.57 -8.50 -6.76
CA GLY A 67 7.21 -9.09 -5.48
C GLY A 67 5.90 -8.53 -4.94
N ILE A 68 5.34 -9.21 -3.94
CA ILE A 68 4.00 -8.92 -3.42
C ILE A 68 4.05 -7.93 -2.24
N GLY A 69 5.19 -7.83 -1.55
CA GLY A 69 5.34 -6.92 -0.42
C GLY A 69 5.76 -5.52 -0.82
N GLY A 70 5.45 -4.52 0.01
CA GLY A 70 5.83 -3.13 -0.15
C GLY A 70 6.12 -2.43 1.18
N ILE A 71 6.89 -1.35 1.11
CA ILE A 71 7.05 -0.39 2.20
C ILE A 71 7.37 1.00 1.65
N CYS A 72 6.78 2.03 2.24
CA CYS A 72 7.10 3.43 2.00
C CYS A 72 8.01 3.96 3.12
N LYS A 73 9.27 4.23 2.80
CA LYS A 73 10.22 4.86 3.72
C LYS A 73 10.23 6.37 3.49
N LEU A 74 10.18 7.14 4.57
CA LEU A 74 10.26 8.60 4.53
C LEU A 74 11.70 9.03 4.81
N GLU A 75 12.28 9.82 3.92
CA GLU A 75 13.59 10.45 4.11
C GLU A 75 13.44 11.96 4.33
N ASN A 76 14.33 12.53 5.15
CA ASN A 76 14.36 13.97 5.45
C ASN A 76 13.00 14.49 5.97
N ALA A 77 12.29 13.68 6.76
CA ALA A 77 10.95 13.95 7.29
C ALA A 77 10.92 14.06 8.83
N ASN A 78 12.03 14.48 9.44
CA ASN A 78 12.22 14.42 10.90
C ASN A 78 11.37 15.44 11.68
N ASP A 79 10.94 16.52 11.03
CA ASP A 79 10.20 17.63 11.66
C ASP A 79 8.70 17.61 11.35
N MET A 80 8.13 16.44 11.06
CA MET A 80 6.70 16.31 10.79
C MET A 80 5.86 16.60 12.04
N THR A 81 4.88 17.49 11.89
CA THR A 81 3.82 17.68 12.89
C THR A 81 3.00 16.40 13.05
N THR A 82 2.30 16.26 14.19
CA THR A 82 1.38 15.14 14.45
C THR A 82 0.38 14.96 13.31
N LEU A 83 -0.20 16.05 12.80
CA LEU A 83 -1.17 15.98 11.71
C LEU A 83 -0.54 15.48 10.41
N GLN A 84 0.66 15.95 10.05
CA GLN A 84 1.38 15.46 8.87
C GLN A 84 1.72 13.98 8.99
N GLY A 85 2.16 13.56 10.19
CA GLY A 85 2.44 12.15 10.49
C GLY A 85 1.20 11.31 10.29
N VAL A 86 0.06 11.73 10.85
CA VAL A 86 -1.22 11.07 10.64
C VAL A 86 -1.56 11.01 9.15
N ILE A 87 -1.66 12.14 8.44
CA ILE A 87 -2.03 12.19 7.02
C ILE A 87 -1.16 11.25 6.16
N THR A 88 0.15 11.22 6.42
CA THR A 88 1.09 10.35 5.71
C THR A 88 0.82 8.87 6.02
N THR A 89 0.56 8.51 7.27
CA THR A 89 0.27 7.13 7.66
C THR A 89 -1.11 6.66 7.20
N ILE A 90 -2.18 7.45 7.33
CA ILE A 90 -3.52 7.04 6.84
C ILE A 90 -3.61 7.08 5.30
N GLY A 91 -2.69 7.75 4.60
CA GLY A 91 -2.69 7.83 3.15
C GLY A 91 -2.79 6.48 2.43
N GLY A 92 -2.06 5.46 2.90
CA GLY A 92 -2.12 4.10 2.35
C GLY A 92 -3.52 3.47 2.48
N PRO A 93 -4.05 3.31 3.70
CA PRO A 93 -5.40 2.80 3.91
C PRO A 93 -6.49 3.60 3.17
N LEU A 94 -6.40 4.94 3.11
CA LEU A 94 -7.36 5.77 2.39
C LEU A 94 -7.38 5.46 0.89
N ILE A 95 -6.22 5.36 0.25
CA ILE A 95 -6.14 5.04 -1.17
C ILE A 95 -6.59 3.60 -1.44
N SER A 96 -6.26 2.65 -0.56
CA SER A 96 -6.80 1.28 -0.65
C SER A 96 -8.33 1.24 -0.55
N ALA A 97 -8.93 2.01 0.37
CA ALA A 97 -10.38 2.12 0.50
C ALA A 97 -11.02 2.78 -0.72
N LEU A 98 -10.43 3.87 -1.23
CA LEU A 98 -10.88 4.54 -2.44
C LEU A 98 -10.83 3.61 -3.65
N PHE A 99 -9.73 2.88 -3.82
CA PHE A 99 -9.59 1.93 -4.92
C PHE A 99 -10.57 0.75 -4.79
N THR A 100 -10.81 0.27 -3.57
CA THR A 100 -11.88 -0.72 -3.30
C THR A 100 -13.25 -0.19 -3.72
N LEU A 101 -13.57 1.05 -3.40
CA LEU A 101 -14.84 1.69 -3.79
C LEU A 101 -14.95 1.84 -5.31
N ILE A 102 -13.87 2.21 -5.99
CA ILE A 102 -13.83 2.26 -7.46
C ILE A 102 -14.12 0.87 -8.04
N LEU A 103 -13.42 -0.17 -7.55
CA LEU A 103 -13.63 -1.55 -7.99
C LEU A 103 -15.06 -2.03 -7.76
N PHE A 104 -15.70 -1.64 -6.65
CA PHE A 104 -17.09 -1.96 -6.34
C PHE A 104 -18.05 -1.51 -7.45
N PHE A 105 -17.88 -0.30 -7.99
CA PHE A 105 -18.71 0.19 -9.09
C PHE A 105 -18.52 -0.61 -10.39
N PHE A 106 -17.34 -1.20 -10.59
CA PHE A 106 -17.07 -2.05 -11.76
C PHE A 106 -17.56 -3.50 -11.62
N LEU A 107 -17.98 -3.94 -10.41
CA LEU A 107 -18.49 -5.31 -10.19
C LEU A 107 -19.83 -5.57 -10.89
N HIS A 108 -20.59 -4.52 -11.17
CA HIS A 108 -21.93 -4.62 -11.79
C HIS A 108 -21.92 -4.40 -13.30
N ASP A 109 -20.75 -4.19 -13.90
CA ASP A 109 -20.61 -3.98 -15.35
C ASP A 109 -20.54 -5.32 -16.10
N PRO A 110 -21.49 -5.62 -17.02
CA PRO A 110 -21.54 -6.88 -17.74
C PRO A 110 -20.40 -7.09 -18.74
N ILE A 111 -19.61 -6.06 -19.05
CA ILE A 111 -18.50 -6.13 -20.03
C ILE A 111 -17.17 -6.53 -19.37
N ASN A 112 -17.06 -6.41 -18.04
CA ASN A 112 -15.79 -6.55 -17.35
C ASN A 112 -15.43 -8.00 -16.98
N ASN A 113 -14.12 -8.29 -16.87
CA ASN A 113 -13.59 -9.57 -16.39
C ASN A 113 -13.92 -9.76 -14.90
N TYR A 114 -15.17 -10.17 -14.64
CA TYR A 114 -15.82 -10.21 -13.34
C TYR A 114 -14.95 -10.87 -12.26
N TYR A 115 -14.28 -11.98 -12.58
CA TYR A 115 -13.47 -12.72 -11.60
C TYR A 115 -12.20 -11.98 -11.18
N PHE A 116 -11.49 -11.34 -12.12
CA PHE A 116 -10.28 -10.60 -11.78
C PHE A 116 -10.61 -9.33 -10.99
N ILE A 117 -11.62 -8.57 -11.40
CA ILE A 117 -12.05 -7.38 -10.66
C ILE A 117 -12.57 -7.74 -9.27
N THR A 118 -13.36 -8.81 -9.15
CA THR A 118 -13.82 -9.31 -7.85
C THR A 118 -12.64 -9.72 -6.96
N GLY A 119 -11.63 -10.40 -7.51
CA GLY A 119 -10.42 -10.73 -6.77
C GLY A 119 -9.65 -9.50 -6.30
N MET A 120 -9.45 -8.52 -7.19
CA MET A 120 -8.81 -7.24 -6.87
C MET A 120 -9.57 -6.48 -5.78
N PHE A 121 -10.91 -6.49 -5.84
CA PHE A 121 -11.78 -5.88 -4.83
C PHE A 121 -11.50 -6.48 -3.46
N TRP A 122 -11.56 -7.81 -3.34
CA TRP A 122 -11.32 -8.48 -2.06
C TRP A 122 -9.91 -8.26 -1.54
N MET A 123 -8.90 -8.29 -2.41
CA MET A 123 -7.50 -8.03 -2.02
C MET A 123 -7.32 -6.62 -1.46
N ASN A 124 -7.86 -5.59 -2.12
CA ASN A 124 -7.79 -4.21 -1.64
C ASN A 124 -8.61 -4.00 -0.37
N PHE A 125 -9.79 -4.62 -0.28
CA PHE A 125 -10.64 -4.54 0.89
C PHE A 125 -9.96 -5.16 2.12
N PHE A 126 -9.41 -6.36 1.98
CA PHE A 126 -8.68 -7.00 3.07
C PHE A 126 -7.40 -6.24 3.43
N GLN A 127 -6.66 -5.73 2.45
CA GLN A 127 -5.50 -4.91 2.72
C GLN A 127 -5.87 -3.64 3.50
N PHE A 128 -6.94 -2.95 3.12
CA PHE A 128 -7.47 -1.81 3.87
C PHE A 128 -7.80 -2.20 5.32
N LEU A 129 -8.58 -3.28 5.53
CA LEU A 129 -8.96 -3.71 6.88
C LEU A 129 -7.74 -4.05 7.75
N LEU A 130 -6.80 -4.84 7.22
CA LEU A 130 -5.62 -5.27 7.97
C LEU A 130 -4.69 -4.12 8.33
N THR A 131 -4.60 -3.10 7.47
CA THR A 131 -3.73 -1.95 7.68
C THR A 131 -4.37 -0.89 8.58
N ILE A 132 -5.68 -0.66 8.50
CA ILE A 132 -6.37 0.34 9.34
C ILE A 132 -6.67 -0.15 10.76
N ILE A 133 -6.85 -1.46 10.98
CA ILE A 133 -7.09 -2.01 12.31
C ILE A 133 -5.80 -1.88 13.14
N PRO A 134 -5.81 -1.24 14.32
CA PRO A 134 -4.60 -1.07 15.12
C PRO A 134 -4.09 -2.39 15.68
N MET A 135 -3.05 -2.95 15.07
CA MET A 135 -2.41 -4.19 15.48
C MET A 135 -0.92 -4.19 15.16
N VAL A 136 -0.16 -5.07 15.79
CA VAL A 136 1.19 -5.43 15.36
C VAL A 136 1.08 -6.78 14.67
N TYR A 137 1.61 -6.89 13.45
CA TYR A 137 1.50 -8.13 12.70
C TYR A 137 2.26 -9.27 13.40
N PRO A 138 1.68 -10.48 13.51
CA PRO A 138 2.34 -11.60 14.13
C PRO A 138 3.70 -11.92 13.50
N ASN A 139 4.67 -12.33 14.30
CA ASN A 139 6.06 -12.59 13.84
C ASN A 139 6.17 -13.67 12.74
N TRP A 140 5.19 -14.58 12.65
CA TRP A 140 5.15 -15.60 11.60
C TRP A 140 4.72 -15.04 10.24
N TRP A 141 4.17 -13.82 10.19
CA TRP A 141 3.74 -13.13 8.97
C TRP A 141 4.88 -12.38 8.29
N ARG A 142 6.05 -13.01 8.16
CA ARG A 142 7.16 -12.49 7.35
C ARG A 142 6.64 -12.12 5.95
N PRO A 143 7.14 -11.06 5.27
CA PRO A 143 8.15 -10.07 5.69
C PRO A 143 7.63 -8.99 6.65
N TYR A 144 6.33 -8.96 6.97
CA TYR A 144 5.70 -7.94 7.80
C TYR A 144 5.65 -8.28 9.30
N GLY A 145 6.13 -9.46 9.71
CA GLY A 145 6.09 -9.88 11.10
C GLY A 145 6.79 -8.89 12.03
N GLY A 146 6.09 -8.44 13.06
CA GLY A 146 6.57 -7.43 14.01
C GLY A 146 6.39 -5.97 13.56
N TYR A 147 5.95 -5.71 12.32
CA TYR A 147 5.64 -4.35 11.88
C TYR A 147 4.28 -3.89 12.46
N PRO A 148 4.16 -2.62 12.87
CA PRO A 148 2.88 -2.04 13.22
C PRO A 148 2.02 -1.87 11.96
N SER A 149 0.71 -2.09 12.08
CA SER A 149 -0.23 -1.61 11.07
C SER A 149 -0.30 -0.09 11.05
N ASP A 150 -0.83 0.50 9.99
CA ASP A 150 -0.98 1.94 9.86
C ASP A 150 -1.89 2.51 10.94
N GLY A 151 -2.98 1.81 11.26
CA GLY A 151 -3.86 2.19 12.37
C GLY A 151 -3.13 2.22 13.70
N TYR A 152 -2.22 1.27 13.95
CA TYR A 152 -1.40 1.26 15.16
C TYR A 152 -0.39 2.41 15.16
N ALA A 153 0.25 2.67 14.02
CA ALA A 153 1.18 3.79 13.87
C ALA A 153 0.49 5.15 14.10
N VAL A 154 -0.73 5.36 13.57
CA VAL A 154 -1.55 6.55 13.84
C VAL A 154 -1.82 6.71 15.34
N LEU A 155 -2.25 5.65 16.04
CA LEU A 155 -2.48 5.72 17.49
C LEU A 155 -1.20 6.09 18.27
N LYS A 156 -0.04 5.60 17.83
CA LYS A 156 1.24 5.94 18.45
C LYS A 156 1.62 7.40 18.21
N ILE A 157 1.34 7.94 17.02
CA ILE A 157 1.56 9.37 16.69
C ILE A 157 0.64 10.26 17.54
N LEU A 158 -0.63 9.90 17.72
CA LEU A 158 -1.60 10.68 18.49
C LEU A 158 -1.38 10.65 20.01
N LYS A 159 -0.65 9.65 20.52
CA LYS A 159 -0.32 9.52 21.94
C LYS A 159 0.98 10.24 22.34
N LYS A 160 1.72 10.81 21.38
CA LYS A 160 2.85 11.70 21.66
C LYS A 160 2.35 13.06 22.07
#